data_AF-W1NN47-F1
#
_entry.id   AF-W1NN47-F1
#
_cell.length_a   1.000
_cell.length_b   1.000
_cell.length_c   1.000
_cell.angle_alpha   90.00
_cell.angle_beta   90.00
_cell.angle_gamma   90.00
#
_symmetry.space_group_name_H-M   'P 1'
#
loop_
_entity.id
_entity.type
_entity.pdbx_description
1 polymer ?
#
loop_
_entity_poly.entity_id
_entity_poly.type
_entity_poly.pdbx_seq_one_letter_code
_entity_poly.pdbx_strand_id
1 'polypeptide(L)'
;MYIEKIRRTNTRTEVRIHTDEGRFKRLFIAYHPCIMGFANGCKTLIGIDGTFLKGIYQGNLLCAIALDANNGLFPLAFAVVEKENYQSWYWFLSILRELLNGYPNMHALTIISD
;
A
#
# COMPACT_ATOMS: atom_id res chain seq x y z
N MET A 1 -5.93 15.58 -11.77
CA MET A 1 -6.99 16.00 -10.82
C MET A 1 -6.94 15.27 -9.46
N TYR A 2 -7.29 13.98 -9.34
CA TYR A 2 -7.35 13.31 -8.01
C TYR A 2 -5.98 13.06 -7.36
N ILE A 3 -5.00 12.53 -8.11
CA ILE A 3 -3.64 12.30 -7.59
C ILE A 3 -3.00 13.64 -7.16
N GLU A 4 -3.18 14.68 -7.97
CA GLU A 4 -2.70 16.02 -7.63
C GLU A 4 -3.35 16.55 -6.36
N LYS A 5 -4.65 16.31 -6.17
CA LYS A 5 -5.34 16.68 -4.92
C LYS A 5 -4.76 15.95 -3.72
N ILE A 6 -4.52 14.64 -3.82
CA ILE A 6 -3.89 13.83 -2.76
C ILE A 6 -2.51 14.38 -2.43
N ARG A 7 -1.67 14.61 -3.45
CA ARG A 7 -0.31 15.13 -3.27
C ARG A 7 -0.30 16.54 -2.67
N ARG A 8 -1.30 17.38 -2.97
CA ARG A 8 -1.46 18.73 -2.40
C ARG A 8 -1.94 18.70 -0.94
N THR A 9 -2.83 17.78 -0.58
CA THR A 9 -3.42 17.74 0.78
C THR A 9 -2.60 16.92 1.77
N ASN A 10 -1.84 15.93 1.29
CA ASN A 10 -0.99 15.07 2.10
C ASN A 10 0.40 14.99 1.47
N THR A 11 1.18 16.03 1.70
CA THR A 11 2.56 16.15 1.20
C THR A 11 3.36 14.90 1.57
N ARG A 12 4.17 14.38 0.63
CA ARG A 12 4.95 13.12 0.74
C ARG A 12 4.15 11.82 0.70
N THR A 13 2.84 11.85 0.46
CA THR A 13 2.07 10.63 0.14
C THR A 13 2.61 10.02 -1.14
N GLU A 14 2.93 8.73 -1.08
CA GLU A 14 3.37 7.99 -2.26
C GLU A 14 2.14 7.59 -3.07
N VAL A 15 2.14 7.98 -4.35
CA VAL A 15 1.12 7.56 -5.31
C VAL A 15 1.80 7.17 -6.60
N ARG A 16 1.65 5.90 -7.00
CA ARG A 16 2.14 5.39 -8.29
C ARG A 16 0.96 4.93 -9.13
N ILE A 17 0.89 5.45 -10.35
CA ILE A 17 -0.08 5.02 -11.35
C ILE A 17 0.68 4.38 -12.51
N HIS A 18 0.22 3.21 -12.92
CA HIS A 18 0.70 2.53 -14.12
C HIS A 18 -0.43 2.52 -15.14
N THR A 19 -0.13 3.04 -16.33
CA THR A 19 -1.02 3.01 -17.48
C THR A 19 -0.37 2.25 -18.63
N ASP A 20 -1.17 1.57 -19.42
CA ASP A 20 -0.76 0.80 -20.58
C ASP A 20 -1.55 1.34 -21.78
N GLU A 21 -0.85 1.96 -22.74
CA GLU A 21 -1.47 2.63 -23.90
C GLU A 21 -2.60 3.61 -23.52
N GLY A 22 -2.40 4.39 -22.44
CA GLY A 22 -3.39 5.35 -21.94
C GLY A 22 -4.56 4.73 -21.16
N ARG A 23 -4.58 3.41 -20.97
CA ARG A 23 -5.56 2.70 -20.13
C ARG A 23 -5.01 2.48 -18.73
N PHE A 24 -5.87 2.61 -17.74
CA PHE A 24 -5.52 2.30 -16.36
C PHE A 24 -5.11 0.83 -16.21
N LYS A 25 -4.01 0.57 -15.49
CA LYS A 25 -3.55 -0.79 -15.19
C LYS A 25 -3.39 -1.01 -13.69
N ARG A 26 -2.66 -0.12 -12.99
CA ARG A 26 -2.43 -0.24 -11.54
C ARG A 26 -2.41 1.12 -10.85
N LEU A 27 -2.83 1.15 -9.60
CA LEU A 27 -2.70 2.27 -8.68
C LEU A 27 -2.11 1.76 -7.37
N PHE A 28 -1.16 2.48 -6.81
CA PHE A 28 -0.65 2.29 -5.45
C PHE A 28 -0.80 3.60 -4.69
N ILE A 29 -1.26 3.53 -3.44
CA ILE A 29 -1.31 4.68 -2.53
C ILE A 29 -0.79 4.25 -1.15
N ALA A 30 0.14 5.04 -0.60
CA ALA A 30 0.54 4.99 0.79
C ALA A 30 0.61 6.42 1.36
N TYR A 31 -0.32 6.75 2.25
CA TYR A 31 -0.36 8.07 2.88
C TYR A 31 0.83 8.27 3.81
N HIS A 32 1.48 9.43 3.70
CA HIS A 32 2.65 9.73 4.55
C HIS A 32 2.33 9.64 6.06
N PRO A 33 1.17 10.13 6.55
CA PRO A 33 0.78 9.93 7.96
C PRO A 33 0.67 8.46 8.36
N CYS A 34 0.25 7.56 7.46
CA CYS A 34 0.18 6.13 7.74
C CYS A 34 1.58 5.52 7.89
N ILE A 35 2.50 5.84 6.98
CA ILE A 35 3.89 5.36 7.08
C ILE A 35 4.55 5.89 8.36
N MET A 36 4.31 7.15 8.70
CA MET A 36 4.82 7.74 9.95
C MET A 36 4.20 7.11 11.20
N GLY A 37 2.89 6.87 11.21
CA GLY A 37 2.20 6.20 12.32
C GLY A 37 2.76 4.79 12.53
N PHE A 38 2.96 4.06 11.43
CA PHE A 38 3.59 2.74 11.48
C PHE A 38 5.00 2.79 12.06
N ALA A 39 5.85 3.68 11.55
CA ALA A 39 7.25 3.81 11.95
C ALA A 39 7.44 4.21 13.43
N ASN A 40 6.48 4.92 14.03
CA ASN A 40 6.62 5.52 15.36
C ASN A 40 5.74 4.88 16.44
N GLY A 41 4.72 4.10 16.09
CA GLY A 41 3.74 3.64 17.09
C GLY A 41 3.09 2.29 16.81
N CYS A 42 3.24 1.71 15.62
CA CYS A 42 2.74 0.36 15.36
C CYS A 42 3.77 -0.69 15.75
N LYS A 43 3.26 -1.91 15.95
CA LYS A 43 4.09 -3.12 16.03
C LYS A 43 4.74 -3.36 14.67
N THR A 44 5.92 -3.96 14.65
CA THR A 44 6.65 -4.33 13.43
C THR A 44 6.05 -5.57 12.75
N LEU A 45 4.73 -5.62 12.67
CA LEU A 45 3.92 -6.66 12.07
C LEU A 45 3.11 -6.06 10.92
N ILE A 46 3.21 -6.66 9.74
CA ILE A 46 2.43 -6.28 8.57
C ILE A 46 1.56 -7.46 8.14
N GLY A 47 0.26 -7.25 8.09
CA GLY A 47 -0.68 -8.15 7.41
C GLY A 47 -0.88 -7.70 5.97
N ILE A 48 -0.84 -8.63 5.02
CA ILE A 48 -1.18 -8.37 3.62
C ILE A 48 -2.31 -9.31 3.18
N ASP A 49 -3.19 -8.79 2.33
CA ASP A 49 -4.32 -9.54 1.79
C ASP A 49 -4.79 -8.95 0.45
N GLY A 50 -5.48 -9.76 -0.35
CA GLY A 50 -6.07 -9.42 -1.62
C GLY A 50 -7.58 -9.71 -1.65
N THR A 51 -8.37 -8.82 -2.25
CA THR A 51 -9.81 -9.09 -2.47
C THR A 51 -10.29 -8.65 -3.84
N PHE A 52 -11.29 -9.35 -4.37
CA PHE A 52 -11.87 -9.03 -5.68
C PHE A 52 -12.70 -7.75 -5.63
N LEU A 53 -12.45 -6.85 -6.58
CA LEU A 53 -13.30 -5.68 -6.79
C LEU A 53 -14.57 -6.09 -7.55
N LYS A 54 -15.72 -5.60 -7.08
CA LYS A 54 -17.01 -5.81 -7.74
C LYS A 54 -17.34 -4.59 -8.61
N GLY A 55 -17.73 -4.83 -9.87
CA GLY A 55 -18.14 -3.78 -10.78
C GLY A 55 -17.81 -4.11 -12.24
N ILE A 56 -18.06 -3.14 -13.13
CA ILE A 56 -17.74 -3.28 -14.56
C ILE A 56 -16.22 -3.28 -14.82
N TYR A 57 -15.46 -2.67 -13.92
CA TYR A 57 -14.01 -2.70 -13.93
C TYR A 57 -13.56 -3.76 -12.91
N GLN A 58 -13.29 -4.95 -13.43
CA GLN A 58 -12.75 -6.07 -12.65
C GLN A 58 -11.35 -5.73 -12.11
N GLY A 59 -10.85 -6.57 -11.20
CA GLY A 59 -9.50 -6.45 -10.65
C GLY A 59 -9.46 -6.88 -9.19
N ASN A 60 -8.32 -6.64 -8.55
CA ASN A 60 -8.10 -6.94 -7.14
C ASN A 60 -7.66 -5.68 -6.41
N LEU A 61 -8.14 -5.54 -5.18
CA LEU A 61 -7.61 -4.61 -4.19
C LEU A 61 -6.62 -5.38 -3.33
N LEU A 62 -5.34 -4.99 -3.39
CA LEU A 62 -4.31 -5.45 -2.46
C LEU A 62 -4.19 -4.45 -1.32
N CYS A 63 -4.01 -4.93 -0.10
CA CYS A 63 -3.88 -4.10 1.08
C CYS A 63 -2.70 -4.56 1.94
N ALA A 64 -2.03 -3.59 2.57
CA ALA A 64 -1.12 -3.82 3.67
C ALA A 64 -1.63 -3.05 4.90
N ILE A 65 -1.69 -3.75 6.02
CA ILE A 65 -2.09 -3.23 7.32
C ILE A 65 -1.01 -3.55 8.35
N ALA A 66 -1.02 -2.83 9.45
CA ALA A 66 -0.24 -3.14 10.64
C ALA A 66 -1.16 -3.24 11.86
N LEU A 67 -0.58 -3.61 13.01
CA LEU A 67 -1.26 -3.47 14.30
C LEU A 67 -0.68 -2.27 15.04
N ASP A 68 -1.54 -1.39 15.52
CA ASP A 68 -1.13 -0.35 16.46
C ASP A 68 -0.78 -0.93 17.84
N ALA A 69 -0.32 -0.07 18.75
CA ALA A 69 0.01 -0.45 20.12
C ALA A 69 -1.16 -1.09 20.90
N ASN A 70 -2.41 -0.80 20.50
CA ASN A 70 -3.64 -1.29 21.10
C ASN A 70 -4.26 -2.48 20.34
N ASN A 71 -3.52 -3.13 19.44
CA ASN A 71 -4.00 -4.22 18.57
C ASN A 71 -5.11 -3.80 17.58
N GLY A 72 -5.30 -2.51 17.34
CA GLY A 72 -6.17 -2.00 16.28
C GLY A 72 -5.53 -2.20 14.91
N LEU A 73 -6.36 -2.51 13.90
CA LEU A 73 -5.90 -2.57 12.51
C LEU A 73 -5.57 -1.14 12.04
N PHE A 74 -4.35 -0.95 11.56
CA PHE A 74 -3.84 0.32 11.10
C PHE A 74 -3.47 0.25 9.61
N PRO A 75 -4.02 1.11 8.74
CA PRO A 75 -3.75 1.03 7.30
C PRO A 75 -2.33 1.48 6.97
N LEU A 76 -1.63 0.76 6.08
CA LEU A 76 -0.27 1.11 5.65
C LEU A 76 -0.24 1.54 4.17
N ALA A 77 -0.75 0.69 3.29
CA ALA A 77 -0.81 0.95 1.85
C ALA A 77 -1.90 0.11 1.19
N PHE A 78 -2.37 0.55 0.03
CA PHE A 78 -3.31 -0.21 -0.78
C PHE A 78 -3.03 -0.03 -2.27
N ALA A 79 -3.42 -1.01 -3.06
CA ALA A 79 -3.26 -0.98 -4.50
C ALA A 79 -4.46 -1.58 -5.23
N VAL A 80 -4.85 -0.93 -6.32
CA VAL A 80 -5.76 -1.51 -7.31
C VAL A 80 -4.91 -2.10 -8.42
N VAL A 81 -5.09 -3.38 -8.70
CA VAL A 81 -4.34 -4.12 -9.72
C VAL A 81 -5.29 -4.87 -10.66
N GLU A 82 -4.82 -5.17 -11.86
CA GLU A 82 -5.60 -5.86 -12.88
C GLU A 82 -5.97 -7.29 -12.49
N LYS A 83 -5.11 -7.95 -11.69
CA LYS A 83 -5.31 -9.31 -11.21
C LYS A 83 -4.39 -9.59 -10.04
N GLU A 84 -4.86 -10.40 -9.11
CA GLU A 84 -4.01 -11.00 -8.09
C GLU A 84 -3.14 -12.10 -8.68
N ASN A 85 -1.87 -11.76 -8.91
CA ASN A 85 -0.85 -12.64 -9.46
C ASN A 85 0.54 -12.21 -8.96
N TYR A 86 1.55 -13.00 -9.29
CA TYR A 86 2.93 -12.73 -8.90
C TYR A 86 3.40 -11.32 -9.31
N GLN A 87 3.12 -10.89 -10.55
CA GLN A 87 3.58 -9.59 -11.06
C GLN A 87 2.94 -8.41 -10.34
N SER A 88 1.68 -8.54 -9.91
CA SER A 88 0.96 -7.53 -9.14
C SER A 88 1.48 -7.47 -7.71
N TRP A 89 1.64 -8.62 -7.06
CA TRP A 89 2.18 -8.71 -5.70
C TRP A 89 3.64 -8.24 -5.62
N TYR A 90 4.48 -8.68 -6.56
CA TYR A 90 5.86 -8.23 -6.66
C TYR A 90 5.95 -6.71 -6.80
N TRP A 91 5.12 -6.12 -7.66
CA TRP A 91 5.07 -4.67 -7.84
C TRP A 91 4.62 -3.95 -6.57
N PHE A 92 3.54 -4.41 -5.93
CA PHE A 92 3.03 -3.84 -4.67
C PHE A 92 4.08 -3.90 -3.55
N LEU A 93 4.65 -5.09 -3.30
CA LEU A 93 5.61 -5.32 -2.22
C LEU A 93 6.96 -4.63 -2.49
N SER A 94 7.37 -4.48 -3.74
CA SER A 94 8.59 -3.74 -4.09
C SER A 94 8.47 -2.26 -3.74
N ILE A 95 7.32 -1.64 -4.05
CA ILE A 95 7.05 -0.24 -3.68
C ILE A 95 6.95 -0.11 -2.16
N LEU A 96 6.23 -1.03 -1.50
CA LEU A 96 6.11 -1.01 -0.04
C LEU A 96 7.49 -1.10 0.62
N ARG A 97 8.34 -2.04 0.20
CA ARG A 97 9.72 -2.18 0.70
C ARG A 97 10.55 -0.91 0.48
N GLU A 98 10.46 -0.30 -0.69
CA GLU A 98 11.18 0.95 -1.00
C GLU A 98 10.81 2.06 0.00
N LEU A 99 9.50 2.21 0.28
CA LEU A 99 9.01 3.20 1.25
C LEU A 99 9.49 2.91 2.67
N LEU A 100 9.41 1.66 3.10
CA LEU A 100 9.75 1.25 4.46
C LEU A 100 11.26 1.33 4.73
N ASN A 101 12.10 1.05 3.73
CA ASN A 101 13.56 1.17 3.84
C ASN A 101 14.04 2.61 4.13
N GLY A 102 13.21 3.62 3.88
CA GLY A 102 13.52 5.02 4.22
C GLY A 102 13.50 5.33 5.72
N TYR A 103 13.12 4.36 6.57
CA TYR A 103 12.89 4.58 8.00
C TYR A 103 13.76 3.67 8.89
N PRO A 104 14.51 4.25 9.87
CA PRO A 104 15.56 3.55 10.62
C PRO A 104 15.05 2.48 11.60
N ASN A 105 13.74 2.37 11.84
CA ASN A 105 13.17 1.39 12.78
C ASN A 105 12.58 0.15 12.08
N MET A 106 12.79 -0.03 10.78
CA MET A 106 12.13 -1.07 9.98
C MET A 106 13.02 -2.29 9.66
N HIS A 107 14.06 -2.54 10.46
CA HIS A 107 15.05 -3.59 10.19
C HIS A 107 14.57 -5.03 10.47
N ALA A 108 13.51 -5.21 11.26
CA ALA A 108 12.94 -6.53 11.59
C ALA A 108 11.42 -6.50 11.46
N LEU A 109 10.91 -6.81 10.27
CA LEU A 109 9.48 -6.89 9.97
C LEU A 109 9.02 -8.35 10.02
N THR A 110 7.89 -8.59 10.68
CA THR A 110 7.12 -9.83 10.51
C THR A 110 6.01 -9.57 9.50
N ILE A 111 5.87 -10.45 8.50
CA ILE A 111 4.81 -10.37 7.49
C ILE A 111 3.90 -11.59 7.66
N ILE A 112 2.59 -11.36 7.66
CA ILE A 112 1.57 -12.41 7.64
C ILE A 112 0.72 -12.21 6.37
N SER A 113 0.52 -13.31 5.66
CA SER A 113 -0.41 -13.45 4.54
C SER A 113 -1.27 -14.69 4.82
N ASP A 114 -2.41 -14.79 4.14
CA ASP A 114 -3.21 -16.01 4.02
C ASP A 114 -2.47 -17.17 3.33
#